data_AF-A0A9D4YYV3-F1
#
_entry.id   AF-A0A9D4YYV3-F1
#
_cell.length_a   1.000
_cell.length_b   1.000
_cell.length_c   1.000
_cell.angle_alpha   90.00
_cell.angle_beta   90.00
_cell.angle_gamma   90.00
#
_symmetry.space_group_name_H-M   'P 1'
#
loop_
_entity.id
_entity.type
_entity.pdbx_description
1 polymer ?
#
loop_
_entity_poly.entity_id
_entity_poly.type
_entity_poly.pdbx_seq_one_letter_code
_entity_poly.pdbx_strand_id
1 'polypeptide(L)'
;MSRGFSRLALGARWGRQHNTSSTPGMMEVAVIDPLFVLEPERLSAATATSAAQVGGDAAGVQPFVTLSVPFRLLALLNQGHLELADHDDPGNHWYFGKRAELFQYQFVGRHSVHSGFTSLVMAHELKQLMSATVQKQNRKQAALEDRSWLAFLQHMKGSSGEGIWPTPALPFLFAGKAIECESVGVYSVAEGGSVHGLMLSTEYDTPGAG
;
A
#
# COMPACT_ATOMS: atom_id res chain seq x y z
N MET A 1 4.15 -0.29 73.06
CA MET A 1 2.68 -0.40 73.08
C MET A 1 2.09 0.79 72.35
N SER A 2 0.93 0.57 71.73
CA SER A 2 0.07 1.50 70.98
C SER A 2 0.33 1.66 69.46
N ARG A 3 -0.76 1.44 68.73
CA ARG A 3 -0.96 1.39 67.28
C ARG A 3 -1.66 2.69 66.83
N GLY A 4 -1.51 3.04 65.56
CA GLY A 4 -2.45 3.88 64.78
C GLY A 4 -2.09 3.77 63.30
N PHE A 5 -2.74 2.91 62.50
CA PHE A 5 -3.98 3.06 61.72
C PHE A 5 -3.96 4.12 60.58
N SER A 6 -3.96 3.58 59.33
CA SER A 6 -4.80 3.95 58.16
C SER A 6 -4.67 5.36 57.54
N ARG A 7 -4.79 5.61 56.22
CA ARG A 7 -5.47 4.92 55.09
C ARG A 7 -5.16 5.67 53.77
N LEU A 8 -5.33 4.98 52.63
CA LEU A 8 -5.76 5.49 51.28
C LEU A 8 -4.80 6.44 50.54
N ALA A 9 -4.65 6.48 49.22
CA ALA A 9 -5.10 5.78 48.01
C ALA A 9 -4.08 6.21 46.90
N LEU A 10 -4.06 5.85 45.62
CA LEU A 10 -5.10 5.66 44.63
C LEU A 10 -4.38 5.12 43.38
N GLY A 11 -4.93 4.08 42.74
CA GLY A 11 -4.31 3.45 41.58
C GLY A 11 -4.32 4.33 40.33
N ALA A 12 -3.16 4.45 39.68
CA ALA A 12 -3.05 4.98 38.32
C ALA A 12 -3.41 3.87 37.33
N ARG A 13 -4.70 3.82 36.97
CA ARG A 13 -5.24 2.98 35.90
C ARG A 13 -4.86 3.64 34.57
N TRP A 14 -3.79 3.17 33.94
CA TRP A 14 -3.43 3.57 32.58
C TRP A 14 -4.52 3.09 31.61
N GLY A 15 -5.39 4.00 31.21
CA GLY A 15 -6.37 3.79 30.17
C GLY A 15 -5.65 3.62 28.83
N ARG A 16 -5.54 2.37 28.38
CA ARG A 16 -5.11 2.05 27.02
C ARG A 16 -6.26 2.40 26.08
N GLN A 17 -6.21 3.59 25.49
CA GLN A 17 -7.10 3.96 24.38
C GLN A 17 -6.68 3.15 23.14
N HIS A 18 -7.32 1.99 22.94
CA HIS A 18 -7.39 1.39 21.61
C HIS A 18 -8.54 2.08 20.88
N ASN A 19 -8.23 3.19 20.20
CA ASN A 19 -9.17 3.80 19.27
C ASN A 19 -8.82 3.33 17.86
N THR A 20 -9.34 2.17 17.48
CA THR A 20 -9.45 1.78 16.07
C THR A 20 -10.95 1.70 15.76
N SER A 21 -11.52 2.82 15.36
CA SER A 21 -12.85 2.86 14.75
C SER A 21 -12.78 2.24 13.36
N SER A 22 -12.57 0.92 13.30
CA SER A 22 -12.78 0.16 12.07
C SER A 22 -14.29 0.09 11.85
N THR A 23 -14.81 0.90 10.93
CA THR A 23 -16.18 0.72 10.44
C THR A 23 -16.34 -0.75 10.05
N PRO A 24 -17.34 -1.49 10.59
CA PRO A 24 -17.49 -2.92 10.33
C PRO A 24 -17.53 -3.17 8.82
N GLY A 25 -16.64 -4.03 8.32
CA GLY A 25 -16.58 -4.40 6.90
C GLY A 25 -15.64 -3.57 6.02
N MET A 26 -14.88 -2.62 6.59
CA MET A 26 -13.80 -1.92 5.89
C MET A 26 -12.43 -2.55 6.22
N MET A 27 -11.57 -2.65 5.23
CA MET A 27 -10.23 -3.21 5.31
C MET A 27 -9.22 -2.21 4.75
N GLU A 28 -8.06 -2.08 5.39
CA GLU A 28 -6.99 -1.22 4.89
C GLU A 28 -6.06 -2.00 3.94
N VAL A 29 -5.80 -1.42 2.77
CA VAL A 29 -4.81 -1.90 1.81
C VAL A 29 -3.77 -0.81 1.55
N ALA A 30 -2.59 -1.23 1.11
CA ALA A 30 -1.52 -0.33 0.69
C ALA A 30 -1.16 -0.60 -0.77
N VAL A 31 -1.05 0.47 -1.55
CA VAL A 31 -0.48 0.47 -2.90
C VAL A 31 1.00 0.80 -2.77
N ILE A 32 1.86 -0.06 -3.30
CA ILE A 32 3.31 0.01 -3.09
C ILE A 32 4.07 -0.67 -4.23
N ASP A 33 5.30 -0.24 -4.48
CA ASP A 33 6.24 -1.01 -5.30
C ASP A 33 6.54 -2.37 -4.62
N PRO A 34 6.32 -3.51 -5.30
CA PRO A 34 6.56 -4.83 -4.70
C PRO A 34 7.99 -5.05 -4.22
N LEU A 35 8.98 -4.36 -4.80
CA LEU A 35 10.37 -4.42 -4.34
C LEU A 35 10.50 -3.98 -2.88
N PHE A 36 9.75 -3.00 -2.42
CA PHE A 36 9.78 -2.53 -1.04
C PHE A 36 9.16 -3.51 -0.04
N VAL A 37 8.31 -4.41 -0.51
CA VAL A 37 7.74 -5.49 0.29
C VAL A 37 8.70 -6.66 0.41
N LEU A 38 9.46 -6.93 -0.65
CA LEU A 38 10.42 -8.03 -0.72
C LEU A 38 11.81 -7.66 -0.17
N GLU A 39 12.16 -6.37 -0.17
CA GLU A 39 13.42 -5.82 0.36
C GLU A 39 13.12 -4.68 1.37
N PRO A 40 12.68 -5.02 2.61
CA PRO A 40 12.19 -4.05 3.61
C PRO A 40 13.21 -2.99 4.06
N GLU A 41 14.50 -3.27 3.93
CA GLU A 41 15.59 -2.31 4.16
C GLU A 41 15.48 -1.11 3.21
N ARG A 42 15.03 -1.33 1.96
CA ARG A 42 14.79 -0.24 1.01
C ARG A 42 13.59 0.59 1.39
N LEU A 43 12.51 -0.06 1.85
CA LEU A 43 11.32 0.64 2.35
C LEU A 43 11.67 1.56 3.51
N SER A 44 12.52 1.09 4.43
CA SER A 44 12.98 1.86 5.57
C SER A 44 13.76 3.10 5.15
N ALA A 45 14.68 2.96 4.18
CA ALA A 45 15.43 4.08 3.61
C ALA A 45 14.51 5.08 2.88
N ALA A 46 13.58 4.60 2.04
CA ALA A 46 12.64 5.45 1.30
C ALA A 46 11.70 6.24 2.23
N THR A 47 11.23 5.60 3.30
CA THR A 47 10.38 6.26 4.32
C THR A 47 11.16 7.34 5.07
N ALA A 48 12.43 7.11 5.41
CA ALA A 48 13.28 8.10 6.07
C ALA A 48 13.53 9.33 5.18
N THR A 49 13.78 9.12 3.89
CA THR A 49 13.94 10.21 2.91
C THR A 49 12.65 11.02 2.75
N SER A 50 11.51 10.35 2.64
CA SER A 50 10.21 11.02 2.49
C SER A 50 9.84 11.84 3.72
N ALA A 51 10.12 11.34 4.92
CA ALA A 51 9.92 12.06 6.18
C ALA A 51 10.77 13.33 6.30
N ALA A 52 11.95 13.37 5.66
CA ALA A 52 12.81 14.55 5.62
C ALA A 52 12.32 15.63 4.63
N GLN A 53 11.43 15.28 3.69
CA GLN A 53 10.92 16.17 2.64
C GLN A 53 9.56 16.82 2.97
N VAL A 54 8.99 16.57 4.16
CA VAL A 54 7.64 17.03 4.60
C VAL A 54 7.52 18.56 4.79
N GLY A 55 8.48 19.35 4.29
CA GLY A 55 8.47 20.82 4.34
C GLY A 55 7.65 21.52 3.26
N GLY A 56 7.12 20.82 2.25
CA GLY A 56 6.33 21.44 1.19
C GLY A 56 5.55 20.40 0.39
N ASP A 57 4.24 20.60 0.35
CA ASP A 57 3.24 19.85 -0.42
C ASP A 57 2.85 18.43 0.02
N ALA A 58 1.56 18.28 0.35
CA ALA A 58 0.88 17.00 0.57
C ALA A 58 0.77 16.15 -0.71
N ALA A 59 1.29 16.64 -1.84
CA ALA A 59 1.36 15.96 -3.13
C ALA A 59 2.67 15.18 -3.37
N GLY A 60 3.59 15.18 -2.41
CA GLY A 60 4.88 14.48 -2.52
C GLY A 60 4.71 12.98 -2.76
N VAL A 61 5.54 12.43 -3.66
CA VAL A 61 5.59 10.99 -3.97
C VAL A 61 6.02 10.22 -2.72
N GLN A 62 5.13 9.37 -2.20
CA GLN A 62 5.40 8.54 -1.01
C GLN A 62 5.92 7.16 -1.40
N PRO A 63 6.54 6.37 -0.50
CA PRO A 63 6.89 4.99 -0.80
C PRO A 63 5.66 4.09 -0.98
N PHE A 64 4.51 4.47 -0.41
CA PHE A 64 3.24 3.75 -0.53
C PHE A 64 2.06 4.68 -0.26
N VAL A 65 0.86 4.28 -0.71
CA VAL A 65 -0.42 4.95 -0.42
C VAL A 65 -1.34 3.97 0.29
N THR A 66 -1.90 4.35 1.44
CA THR A 66 -2.89 3.53 2.16
C THR A 66 -4.30 4.01 1.92
N LEU A 67 -5.24 3.09 1.77
CA LEU A 67 -6.66 3.40 1.62
C LEU A 67 -7.54 2.33 2.26
N SER A 68 -8.74 2.75 2.68
CA SER A 68 -9.76 1.88 3.25
C SER A 68 -10.76 1.45 2.19
N VAL A 69 -10.92 0.14 2.00
CA VAL A 69 -11.82 -0.45 1.02
C VAL A 69 -12.84 -1.35 1.70
N PRO A 70 -14.09 -1.43 1.23
CA PRO A 70 -15.03 -2.41 1.75
C PRO A 70 -14.58 -3.83 1.39
N PHE A 71 -14.95 -4.78 2.24
CA PHE A 71 -14.63 -6.20 2.05
C PHE A 71 -15.04 -6.75 0.67
N ARG A 72 -16.14 -6.26 0.10
CA ARG A 72 -16.58 -6.63 -1.25
C ARG A 72 -15.58 -6.21 -2.32
N LEU A 73 -15.03 -5.00 -2.21
CA LEU A 73 -14.01 -4.53 -3.14
C LEU A 73 -12.68 -5.25 -2.92
N LEU A 74 -12.33 -5.57 -1.66
CA LEU A 74 -11.14 -6.35 -1.33
C LEU A 74 -11.09 -7.67 -2.13
N ALA A 75 -12.22 -8.37 -2.24
CA ALA A 75 -12.32 -9.62 -3.00
C ALA A 75 -12.17 -9.46 -4.52
N LEU A 76 -12.18 -8.22 -5.02
CA LEU A 76 -12.01 -7.87 -6.44
C LEU A 76 -10.65 -7.19 -6.69
N LEU A 77 -9.86 -6.89 -5.65
CA LEU A 77 -8.51 -6.38 -5.85
C LEU A 77 -7.60 -7.39 -6.52
N ASN A 78 -7.97 -8.67 -6.44
CA ASN A 78 -7.36 -9.72 -7.21
C ASN A 78 -7.94 -9.85 -8.65
N GLN A 79 -8.55 -8.81 -9.22
CA GLN A 79 -9.14 -8.84 -10.58
C GLN A 79 -8.83 -7.57 -11.39
N GLY A 80 -7.74 -6.89 -11.07
CA GLY A 80 -7.16 -5.79 -11.83
C GLY A 80 -7.21 -5.99 -13.35
N HIS A 81 -7.90 -5.09 -14.03
CA HIS A 81 -8.00 -5.04 -15.47
C HIS A 81 -7.02 -4.01 -16.02
N LEU A 82 -6.11 -4.46 -16.89
CA LEU A 82 -5.13 -3.60 -17.56
C LEU A 82 -5.78 -2.85 -18.73
N GLU A 83 -5.55 -1.55 -18.79
CA GLU A 83 -5.85 -0.70 -19.94
C GLU A 83 -4.59 0.07 -20.31
N LEU A 84 -4.13 -0.09 -21.54
CA LEU A 84 -3.05 0.73 -22.06
C LEU A 84 -3.61 2.10 -22.41
N ALA A 85 -2.83 3.14 -22.15
CA ALA A 85 -3.22 4.46 -22.62
C ALA A 85 -3.15 4.52 -24.16
N ASP A 86 -3.91 5.46 -24.75
CA ASP A 86 -3.99 5.62 -26.20
C ASP A 86 -2.62 6.01 -26.79
N HIS A 87 -2.52 5.98 -28.13
CA HIS A 87 -1.26 6.09 -28.89
C HIS A 87 -0.31 7.27 -28.57
N ASP A 88 -0.76 8.28 -27.81
CA ASP A 88 0.03 9.46 -27.44
C ASP A 88 0.52 9.45 -25.97
N ASP A 89 0.07 8.50 -25.14
CA ASP A 89 0.48 8.38 -23.73
C ASP A 89 1.11 6.99 -23.50
N PRO A 90 2.40 6.91 -23.11
CA PRO A 90 3.07 5.63 -22.86
C PRO A 90 2.56 4.89 -21.60
N GLY A 91 1.57 5.46 -20.90
CA GLY A 91 1.06 4.96 -19.63
C GLY A 91 0.15 3.74 -19.71
N ASN A 92 -0.15 3.23 -18.52
CA ASN A 92 -1.15 2.20 -18.32
C ASN A 92 -1.93 2.37 -17.02
N HIS A 93 -3.14 1.81 -17.02
CA HIS A 93 -4.08 1.88 -15.92
C HIS A 93 -4.51 0.48 -15.48
N TRP A 94 -4.78 0.34 -14.19
CA TRP A 94 -5.35 -0.86 -13.59
C TRP A 94 -6.66 -0.52 -12.89
N TYR A 95 -7.75 -1.15 -13.31
CA TYR A 95 -9.07 -0.96 -12.71
C TYR A 95 -9.48 -2.13 -11.82
N PHE A 96 -10.08 -1.82 -10.68
CA PHE A 96 -10.59 -2.81 -9.72
C PHE A 96 -12.00 -2.44 -9.30
N GLY A 97 -12.91 -3.43 -9.28
CA GLY A 97 -14.30 -3.21 -8.87
C GLY A 97 -15.12 -2.44 -9.92
N LYS A 98 -15.92 -1.46 -9.47
CA LYS A 98 -16.78 -0.66 -10.35
C LYS A 98 -15.93 0.33 -11.16
N ARG A 99 -15.97 0.21 -12.49
CA ARG A 99 -15.41 1.19 -13.42
C ARG A 99 -16.28 2.46 -13.44
N ALA A 100 -15.62 3.60 -13.59
CA ALA A 100 -16.23 4.92 -13.67
C ALA A 100 -15.53 5.76 -14.74
N GLU A 101 -16.04 6.95 -15.03
CA GLU A 101 -15.35 7.92 -15.89
C GLU A 101 -14.15 8.53 -15.15
N LEU A 102 -13.09 8.93 -15.86
CA LEU A 102 -11.86 9.46 -15.26
C LEU A 102 -12.11 10.63 -14.28
N PHE A 103 -13.03 11.54 -14.61
CA PHE A 103 -13.36 12.68 -13.75
C PHE A 103 -14.14 12.32 -12.47
N GLN A 104 -14.65 11.09 -12.37
CA GLN A 104 -15.34 10.59 -11.17
C GLN A 104 -14.37 10.00 -10.15
N TYR A 105 -13.15 9.68 -10.59
CA TYR A 105 -12.10 9.18 -9.73
C TYR A 105 -11.47 10.32 -8.92
N GLN A 106 -11.46 10.15 -7.60
CA GLN A 106 -10.80 11.06 -6.67
C GLN A 106 -9.37 10.61 -6.45
N PHE A 107 -8.42 11.51 -6.66
CA PHE A 107 -7.01 11.28 -6.34
C PHE A 107 -6.83 11.07 -4.84
N VAL A 108 -6.24 9.93 -4.47
CA VAL A 108 -5.95 9.55 -3.09
C VAL A 108 -4.51 9.89 -2.74
N GLY A 109 -3.59 9.70 -3.68
CA GLY A 109 -2.15 9.90 -3.50
C GLY A 109 -1.38 9.23 -4.62
N ARG A 110 -0.05 9.34 -4.61
CA ARG A 110 0.83 8.62 -5.56
C ARG A 110 2.00 7.99 -4.82
N HIS A 111 2.47 6.84 -5.30
CA HIS A 111 3.65 6.18 -4.74
C HIS A 111 4.79 6.08 -5.76
N SER A 112 6.03 6.05 -5.29
CA SER A 112 7.20 5.89 -6.17
C SER A 112 7.28 4.48 -6.74
N VAL A 113 7.76 4.38 -7.98
CA VAL A 113 8.04 3.13 -8.67
C VAL A 113 9.53 3.07 -8.98
N HIS A 114 10.18 2.00 -8.53
CA HIS A 114 11.61 1.72 -8.71
C HIS A 114 11.84 0.44 -9.50
N SER A 115 10.91 -0.53 -9.40
CA SER A 115 11.06 -1.84 -10.01
C SER A 115 10.40 -1.97 -11.38
N GLY A 116 9.62 -0.97 -11.79
CA GLY A 116 8.72 -1.05 -12.96
C GLY A 116 7.43 -1.81 -12.66
N PHE A 117 7.08 -1.99 -11.38
CA PHE A 117 5.85 -2.65 -10.94
C PHE A 117 5.13 -1.85 -9.85
N THR A 118 3.82 -2.02 -9.76
CA THR A 118 2.97 -1.59 -8.65
C THR A 118 2.25 -2.80 -8.07
N SER A 119 1.88 -2.75 -6.80
CA SER A 119 1.24 -3.87 -6.11
C SER A 119 0.26 -3.40 -5.04
N LEU A 120 -0.68 -4.27 -4.70
CA LEU A 120 -1.58 -4.12 -3.55
C LEU A 120 -1.23 -5.16 -2.50
N VAL A 121 -1.10 -4.72 -1.25
CA VAL A 121 -0.92 -5.59 -0.07
C VAL A 121 -1.89 -5.20 1.02
N MET A 122 -2.14 -6.10 1.97
CA MET A 122 -2.86 -5.74 3.18
C MET A 122 -2.04 -4.74 4.00
N ALA A 123 -2.63 -3.63 4.45
CA ALA A 123 -1.87 -2.59 5.16
C ALA A 123 -1.25 -3.11 6.48
N HIS A 124 -1.89 -4.10 7.12
CA HIS A 124 -1.34 -4.72 8.33
C HIS A 124 -0.09 -5.56 8.06
N GLU A 125 0.07 -6.12 6.86
CA GLU A 125 1.29 -6.84 6.47
C GLU A 125 2.44 -5.86 6.27
N LEU A 126 2.17 -4.73 5.59
CA LEU A 126 3.15 -3.66 5.45
C LEU A 126 3.59 -3.11 6.82
N LYS A 127 2.64 -2.84 7.72
CA LYS A 127 2.93 -2.41 9.11
C LYS A 127 3.81 -3.41 9.85
N GLN A 128 3.56 -4.72 9.67
CA GLN A 128 4.40 -5.77 10.28
C GLN A 128 5.83 -5.73 9.74
N LEU A 129 6.01 -5.55 8.43
CA LEU A 129 7.34 -5.46 7.80
C LEU A 129 8.12 -4.24 8.30
N MET A 130 7.47 -3.08 8.35
CA MET A 130 8.11 -1.84 8.84
C MET A 130 8.50 -1.92 10.33
N SER A 131 7.74 -2.66 11.14
CA SER A 131 8.01 -2.85 12.57
C SER A 131 9.03 -3.94 12.88
N ALA A 132 9.34 -4.81 11.92
CA ALA A 132 10.31 -5.89 12.10
C ALA A 132 11.71 -5.29 12.20
N THR A 133 12.28 -5.30 13.42
CA THR A 133 13.64 -4.82 13.64
C THR A 133 14.62 -5.76 12.95
N VAL A 134 15.57 -5.23 12.19
CA VAL A 134 16.60 -5.99 11.43
C VAL A 134 17.30 -7.08 12.26
N GLN A 135 17.41 -6.91 13.58
CA GLN A 135 18.03 -7.88 14.49
C GLN A 135 17.13 -9.04 14.95
N LYS A 136 15.81 -8.96 14.73
CA LYS A 136 14.88 -10.05 14.96
C LYS A 136 14.25 -10.39 13.63
N GLN A 137 14.98 -11.14 12.79
CA GLN A 137 14.44 -11.81 11.62
C GLN A 137 13.15 -12.52 12.03
N ASN A 138 12.02 -11.92 11.66
CA ASN A 138 10.72 -12.51 11.91
C ASN A 138 10.64 -13.75 11.01
N ARG A 139 10.02 -14.86 11.46
CA ARG A 139 9.83 -16.05 10.60
C ARG A 139 9.16 -15.68 9.26
N LYS A 140 8.32 -14.64 9.27
CA LYS A 140 7.74 -14.06 8.05
C LYS A 140 8.78 -13.39 7.14
N GLN A 141 9.76 -12.69 7.72
CA GLN A 141 10.84 -12.06 6.96
C GLN A 141 11.76 -13.11 6.35
N ALA A 142 12.16 -14.15 7.10
CA ALA A 142 12.91 -15.28 6.54
C ALA A 142 12.13 -15.98 5.40
N ALA A 143 10.82 -16.15 5.58
CA ALA A 143 9.96 -16.69 4.52
C ALA A 143 9.86 -15.77 3.29
N LEU A 144 10.00 -14.44 3.45
CA LEU A 144 10.07 -13.46 2.36
C LEU A 144 11.45 -13.40 1.71
N GLU A 145 12.53 -13.59 2.46
CA GLU A 145 13.89 -13.73 1.92
C GLU A 145 13.99 -14.96 1.01
N ASP A 146 13.34 -16.07 1.39
CA ASP A 146 13.16 -17.24 0.52
C ASP A 146 12.36 -16.89 -0.76
N ARG A 147 11.56 -15.82 -0.73
CA ARG A 147 10.77 -15.26 -1.84
C ARG A 147 11.49 -14.05 -2.44
N SER A 148 12.73 -14.26 -2.88
CA SER A 148 13.58 -13.21 -3.46
C SER A 148 12.93 -12.42 -4.60
N TRP A 149 13.43 -11.19 -4.85
CA TRP A 149 13.07 -10.40 -6.05
C TRP A 149 13.22 -11.20 -7.35
N LEU A 150 14.23 -12.08 -7.43
CA LEU A 150 14.40 -12.98 -8.57
C LEU A 150 13.23 -13.96 -8.72
N ALA A 151 12.72 -14.51 -7.63
CA ALA A 151 11.55 -15.39 -7.65
C ALA A 151 10.29 -14.64 -8.09
N PHE A 152 10.13 -13.39 -7.64
CA PHE A 152 9.07 -12.50 -8.12
C PHE A 152 9.16 -12.30 -9.65
N LEU A 153 10.34 -11.95 -10.16
CA LEU A 153 10.54 -11.75 -11.61
C LEU A 153 10.31 -13.03 -12.42
N GLN A 154 10.75 -14.19 -11.91
CA GLN A 154 10.49 -15.48 -12.55
C GLN A 154 8.98 -15.75 -12.64
N HIS A 155 8.22 -15.39 -11.59
CA HIS A 155 6.77 -15.51 -11.60
C HIS A 155 6.11 -14.53 -12.59
N MET A 156 6.59 -13.29 -12.66
CA MET A 156 6.09 -12.27 -13.60
C MET A 156 6.39 -12.62 -15.07
N LYS A 157 7.52 -13.25 -15.39
CA LYS A 157 7.95 -13.56 -16.77
C LYS A 157 6.97 -14.44 -17.57
N GLY A 158 6.10 -15.19 -16.89
CA GLY A 158 5.05 -15.99 -17.52
C GLY A 158 3.69 -15.29 -17.63
N SER A 159 3.54 -14.10 -17.04
CA SER A 159 2.32 -13.32 -17.13
C SER A 159 2.36 -12.42 -18.37
N SER A 160 1.23 -12.28 -19.06
CA SER A 160 0.96 -11.38 -20.19
C SER A 160 1.12 -9.89 -19.86
N GLY A 161 1.71 -9.55 -18.71
CA GLY A 161 1.64 -8.21 -18.13
C GLY A 161 0.33 -7.94 -17.40
N GLU A 162 -0.68 -8.82 -17.47
CA GLU A 162 -2.02 -8.73 -16.85
C GLU A 162 -2.04 -8.85 -15.31
N GLY A 163 -0.88 -8.80 -14.68
CA GLY A 163 -0.72 -8.78 -13.24
C GLY A 163 -0.90 -10.15 -12.59
N ILE A 164 -0.27 -10.33 -11.43
CA ILE A 164 -0.29 -11.60 -10.69
C ILE A 164 -1.55 -11.71 -9.83
N TRP A 165 -2.19 -12.87 -9.90
CA TRP A 165 -3.22 -13.34 -8.96
C TRP A 165 -2.67 -14.17 -7.81
N PRO A 166 -3.27 -14.04 -6.60
CA PRO A 166 -2.54 -14.23 -5.36
C PRO A 166 -1.92 -15.61 -5.30
N THR A 167 -0.60 -15.64 -5.11
CA THR A 167 0.10 -16.88 -4.80
C THR A 167 0.20 -16.99 -3.28
N PRO A 168 0.01 -18.19 -2.69
CA PRO A 168 0.32 -18.40 -1.26
C PRO A 168 1.77 -18.05 -0.90
N ALA A 169 2.62 -18.01 -1.93
CA ALA A 169 4.03 -17.68 -1.87
C ALA A 169 4.34 -16.18 -1.86
N LEU A 170 3.38 -15.25 -1.96
CA LEU A 170 3.68 -13.81 -1.90
C LEU A 170 2.55 -13.05 -1.15
N PRO A 171 2.85 -11.94 -0.46
CA PRO A 171 1.85 -11.17 0.29
C PRO A 171 0.98 -10.24 -0.58
N PHE A 172 1.08 -10.36 -1.90
CA PHE A 172 0.40 -9.47 -2.84
C PHE A 172 -1.04 -9.93 -3.10
N LEU A 173 -1.98 -9.00 -2.95
CA LEU A 173 -3.33 -9.12 -3.49
C LEU A 173 -3.34 -8.98 -5.01
N PHE A 174 -2.40 -8.16 -5.50
CA PHE A 174 -2.17 -7.84 -6.90
C PHE A 174 -0.73 -7.36 -7.08
N ALA A 175 -0.14 -7.64 -8.25
CA ALA A 175 1.06 -6.95 -8.72
C ALA A 175 1.00 -6.80 -10.24
N GLY A 176 1.22 -5.61 -10.78
CA GLY A 176 1.14 -5.31 -12.21
C GLY A 176 2.31 -4.46 -12.67
N LYS A 177 2.60 -4.51 -13.97
CA LYS A 177 3.65 -3.68 -14.57
C LYS A 177 3.20 -2.21 -14.59
N ALA A 178 4.12 -1.33 -14.22
CA ALA A 178 3.99 0.12 -14.34
C ALA A 178 4.96 0.57 -15.44
N ILE A 179 4.41 1.01 -16.58
CA ILE A 179 5.19 1.21 -17.80
C ILE A 179 5.86 2.59 -17.77
N GLU A 180 7.20 2.59 -17.79
CA GLU A 180 8.05 3.77 -18.02
C GLU A 180 7.77 4.99 -17.10
N CYS A 181 7.24 4.77 -15.90
CA CYS A 181 6.88 5.85 -14.98
C CYS A 181 7.74 5.87 -13.71
N GLU A 182 7.82 7.06 -13.08
CA GLU A 182 8.50 7.25 -11.79
C GLU A 182 7.54 7.09 -10.60
N SER A 183 6.24 7.25 -10.85
CA SER A 183 5.22 7.08 -9.82
C SER A 183 3.93 6.51 -10.39
N VAL A 184 3.11 5.94 -9.48
CA VAL A 184 1.76 5.48 -9.78
C VAL A 184 0.77 6.24 -8.90
N GLY A 185 -0.17 6.91 -9.56
CA GLY A 185 -1.31 7.58 -8.97
C GLY A 185 -2.36 6.56 -8.54
N VAL A 186 -2.93 6.79 -7.36
CA VAL A 186 -3.96 5.97 -6.75
C VAL A 186 -5.23 6.80 -6.71
N TYR A 187 -6.27 6.27 -7.34
CA TYR A 187 -7.55 6.91 -7.39
C TYR A 187 -8.65 5.98 -6.89
N SER A 188 -9.70 6.58 -6.33
CA SER A 188 -10.86 5.85 -5.84
C SER A 188 -12.15 6.46 -6.37
N VAL A 189 -13.14 5.62 -6.64
CA VAL A 189 -14.51 6.07 -6.90
C VAL A 189 -15.40 5.63 -5.76
N ALA A 190 -16.13 6.59 -5.18
CA ALA A 190 -17.02 6.37 -4.06
C ALA A 190 -18.46 6.76 -4.41
N GLU A 191 -19.41 5.97 -3.93
CA GLU A 191 -20.85 6.19 -4.10
C GLU A 191 -21.54 5.91 -2.76
N GLY A 192 -22.34 6.86 -2.28
CA GLY A 192 -22.95 6.76 -0.94
C GLY A 192 -21.93 6.70 0.20
N GLY A 193 -20.75 7.31 0.04
CA GLY A 193 -19.69 7.34 1.06
C GLY A 193 -18.87 6.05 1.19
N SER A 194 -19.09 5.05 0.33
CA SER A 194 -18.28 3.83 0.27
C SER A 194 -17.48 3.79 -1.02
N VAL A 195 -16.23 3.34 -0.96
CA VAL A 195 -15.40 3.10 -2.14
C VAL A 195 -15.91 1.86 -2.88
N HIS A 196 -16.18 1.97 -4.18
CA HIS A 196 -16.66 0.84 -5.01
C HIS A 196 -15.70 0.45 -6.12
N GLY A 197 -14.71 1.30 -6.41
CA GLY A 197 -13.68 0.99 -7.38
C GLY A 197 -12.39 1.73 -7.12
N LEU A 198 -11.31 1.18 -7.63
CA LEU A 198 -9.97 1.76 -7.62
C LEU A 198 -9.42 1.83 -9.03
N MET A 199 -8.59 2.84 -9.25
CA MET A 199 -7.76 2.93 -10.44
C MET A 199 -6.32 3.21 -10.01
N LEU A 200 -5.37 2.44 -10.53
CA LEU A 200 -3.95 2.74 -10.44
C LEU A 200 -3.49 3.23 -11.80
N SER A 201 -2.89 4.41 -11.87
CA SER A 201 -2.44 5.04 -13.12
C SER A 201 -0.94 5.26 -13.06
N THR A 202 -0.22 4.96 -14.12
CA THR A 202 1.14 5.50 -14.29
C THR A 202 1.08 7.02 -14.38
N GLU A 203 1.99 7.71 -13.70
CA GLU A 203 2.06 9.16 -13.70
C GLU A 203 3.42 9.61 -14.24
N TYR A 204 3.40 10.62 -15.10
CA TYR A 204 4.58 11.26 -15.65
C TYR A 204 4.69 12.66 -15.07
N ASP A 205 5.87 13.01 -14.56
CA ASP A 205 6.15 14.40 -14.24
C ASP A 205 6.10 15.19 -15.54
N THR A 206 5.15 16.11 -15.66
CA THR A 206 5.11 17.04 -16.78
C THR A 206 6.23 18.05 -16.56
N PRO A 207 7.29 18.06 -17.39
CA PRO A 207 8.35 19.05 -17.21
C PRO A 207 7.77 20.44 -17.51
N GLY A 208 7.53 21.26 -16.49
CA GLY A 208 7.23 22.69 -16.67
C GLY A 208 6.05 23.30 -15.90
N ALA A 209 5.37 22.58 -15.00
CA ALA A 209 4.37 23.19 -14.11
C ALA A 209 5.00 23.60 -12.77
N GLY A 210 5.86 24.62 -12.80
CA GLY A 210 6.43 25.29 -11.63
C GLY A 210 6.19 26.78 -11.70
#